data_AF-A0A8T3ADX6-F1
#
_entry.id   AF-A0A8T3ADX6-F1
#
_cell.length_a   1.000
_cell.length_b   1.000
_cell.length_c   1.000
_cell.angle_alpha   90.00
_cell.angle_beta   90.00
_cell.angle_gamma   90.00
#
_symmetry.space_group_name_H-M   'P 1'
#
loop_
_entity.id
_entity.type
_entity.pdbx_description
1 polymer ?
#
loop_
_entity_poly.entity_id
_entity_poly.type
_entity_poly.pdbx_seq_one_letter_code
_entity_poly.pdbx_strand_id
1 'polypeptide(L)'
;MPSSSSSSSSPSPPLPEFKNSVKLKYVKLGYQYLVNHILTLLLIPIIAAVGLEVARMGPSEFLSLWRSLHLDLLEILCSAFIIVFVATVYFMSRPRPIYLLDYACFKPPMSCRVPFSTFMEHTRLICSDEKSYQFQARILERSGLGEETCLPPANHYIPPSPNMEASRAEAKLVIFSAVDDLLARTGIKPKDIDILVVIAASSPQHLPSPL
;
A
#
# COMPACT_ATOMS: atom_id res chain seq x y z
N MET A 1 -56.49 32.91 -82.46
CA MET A 1 -56.46 34.11 -81.59
C MET A 1 -55.15 34.09 -80.80
N PRO A 2 -54.48 35.25 -80.63
CA PRO A 2 -53.13 35.41 -80.09
C PRO A 2 -53.11 35.99 -78.65
N SER A 3 -51.95 35.95 -77.97
CA SER A 3 -51.52 36.88 -76.89
C SER A 3 -50.13 36.44 -76.37
N SER A 4 -49.03 37.14 -76.66
CA SER A 4 -48.51 38.43 -76.14
C SER A 4 -47.67 38.32 -74.85
N SER A 5 -46.37 38.60 -75.05
CA SER A 5 -45.23 38.95 -74.18
C SER A 5 -45.42 39.50 -72.75
N SER A 6 -44.42 39.25 -71.90
CA SER A 6 -43.91 40.22 -70.91
C SER A 6 -42.44 39.99 -70.54
N SER A 7 -41.63 41.05 -70.61
CA SER A 7 -40.21 41.13 -70.22
C SER A 7 -40.03 41.64 -68.78
N SER A 8 -39.03 41.15 -68.04
CA SER A 8 -38.61 41.69 -66.74
C SER A 8 -37.08 41.89 -66.68
N SER A 9 -36.64 43.11 -66.36
CA SER A 9 -35.25 43.53 -66.16
C SER A 9 -34.78 43.32 -64.71
N SER A 10 -33.56 42.80 -64.51
CA SER A 10 -32.90 42.63 -63.21
C SER A 10 -31.73 43.61 -62.99
N PRO A 11 -31.45 44.07 -61.74
CA PRO A 11 -30.43 45.07 -61.44
C PRO A 11 -29.02 44.47 -61.27
N SER A 12 -27.98 45.23 -61.61
CA SER A 12 -26.57 44.86 -61.50
C SER A 12 -26.03 44.92 -60.05
N PRO A 13 -25.20 43.95 -59.61
CA PRO A 13 -24.66 43.91 -58.24
C PRO A 13 -23.45 44.84 -58.03
N PRO A 14 -23.21 45.32 -56.79
CA PRO A 14 -22.09 46.22 -56.49
C PRO A 14 -20.76 45.45 -56.37
N LEU A 15 -19.67 46.06 -56.84
CA LEU A 15 -18.32 45.48 -56.84
C LEU A 15 -17.73 45.34 -55.41
N PRO A 16 -17.06 44.22 -55.07
CA PRO A 16 -16.52 43.99 -53.73
C PRO A 16 -15.20 44.72 -53.46
N GLU A 17 -15.10 45.36 -52.28
CA GLU A 17 -13.90 46.04 -51.77
C GLU A 17 -12.79 45.06 -51.31
N PHE A 18 -12.07 44.50 -52.28
CA PHE A 18 -10.98 43.54 -52.04
C PHE A 18 -9.80 44.10 -51.23
N LYS A 19 -9.51 45.41 -51.30
CA LYS A 19 -8.30 46.01 -50.68
C LYS A 19 -8.31 45.97 -49.15
N ASN A 20 -9.47 46.14 -48.51
CA ASN A 20 -9.59 46.23 -47.05
C ASN A 20 -9.44 44.85 -46.38
N SER A 21 -9.98 43.80 -47.01
CA SER A 21 -9.88 42.41 -46.52
C SER A 21 -8.46 41.85 -46.56
N VAL A 22 -7.72 42.14 -47.65
CA VAL A 22 -6.33 41.70 -47.82
C VAL A 22 -5.43 42.32 -46.75
N LYS A 23 -5.58 43.63 -46.47
CA LYS A 23 -4.79 44.34 -45.45
C LYS A 23 -5.03 43.78 -44.03
N LEU A 24 -6.27 43.43 -43.69
CA LEU A 24 -6.62 42.88 -42.37
C LEU A 24 -6.05 41.47 -42.14
N LYS A 25 -6.04 40.63 -43.19
CA LYS A 25 -5.53 39.25 -43.14
C LYS A 25 -4.03 39.20 -42.86
N TYR A 26 -3.24 40.09 -43.50
CA TYR A 26 -1.80 40.19 -43.25
C TYR A 26 -1.48 40.78 -41.87
N VAL A 27 -2.28 41.74 -41.38
CA VAL A 27 -2.11 42.30 -40.04
C VAL A 27 -2.37 41.25 -38.96
N LYS A 28 -3.42 40.44 -39.10
CA LYS A 28 -3.71 39.34 -38.16
C LYS A 28 -2.63 38.26 -38.17
N LEU A 29 -2.11 37.93 -39.35
CA LEU A 29 -1.02 36.96 -39.51
C LEU A 29 0.29 37.47 -38.89
N GLY A 30 0.64 38.75 -39.10
CA GLY A 30 1.82 39.38 -38.51
C GLY A 30 1.73 39.49 -36.99
N TYR A 31 0.55 39.84 -36.45
CA TYR A 31 0.31 39.89 -35.01
C TYR A 31 0.43 38.50 -34.37
N GLN A 32 -0.15 37.47 -34.99
CA GLN A 32 -0.09 36.10 -34.48
C GLN A 32 1.35 35.55 -34.53
N TYR A 33 2.11 35.88 -35.59
CA TYR A 33 3.53 35.55 -35.66
C TYR A 33 4.34 36.24 -34.56
N LEU A 34 4.11 37.54 -34.36
CA LEU A 34 4.79 38.36 -33.35
C LEU A 34 4.53 37.83 -31.94
N VAL A 35 3.29 37.52 -31.58
CA VAL A 35 2.95 36.97 -30.25
C VAL A 35 3.57 35.58 -30.06
N ASN A 36 3.50 34.72 -31.08
CA ASN A 36 4.02 33.36 -31.00
C ASN A 36 5.56 33.32 -30.92
N HIS A 37 6.24 34.32 -31.47
CA HIS A 37 7.71 34.42 -31.48
C HIS A 37 8.22 35.57 -30.61
N ILE A 38 7.39 36.15 -29.74
CA ILE A 38 7.77 37.34 -28.95
C ILE A 38 8.95 37.05 -28.03
N LEU A 39 8.96 35.84 -27.47
CA LEU A 39 10.02 35.36 -26.59
C LEU A 39 11.32 35.18 -27.38
N THR A 40 11.25 34.65 -28.60
CA THR A 40 12.39 34.50 -29.50
C THR A 40 12.93 35.86 -29.95
N LEU A 41 12.05 36.78 -30.34
CA LEU A 41 12.40 38.16 -30.74
C LEU A 41 13.04 38.96 -29.60
N LEU A 42 12.69 38.67 -28.35
CA LEU A 42 13.28 39.27 -27.16
C LEU A 42 14.60 38.60 -26.75
N LEU A 43 14.72 37.28 -26.92
CA LEU A 43 15.95 36.53 -26.61
C LEU A 43 17.09 36.81 -27.57
N ILE A 44 16.81 36.97 -28.87
CA ILE A 44 17.85 37.24 -29.89
C ILE A 44 18.72 38.46 -29.54
N PRO A 45 18.16 39.67 -29.23
CA PRO A 45 18.99 40.83 -28.89
C PRO A 45 19.71 40.66 -27.56
N ILE A 46 19.16 39.92 -26.60
CA ILE A 46 19.82 39.63 -25.32
C ILE A 46 21.02 38.70 -25.55
N ILE A 47 20.85 37.61 -26.31
CA ILE A 47 21.94 36.69 -26.67
C ILE A 47 23.01 37.44 -27.47
N ALA A 48 22.62 38.31 -28.40
CA ALA A 48 23.55 39.12 -29.18
C ALA A 48 24.31 40.13 -28.32
N ALA A 49 23.64 40.80 -27.37
CA ALA A 49 24.26 41.74 -26.45
C ALA A 49 25.26 41.04 -25.51
N VAL A 50 24.86 39.90 -24.92
CA VAL A 50 25.74 39.07 -24.09
C VAL A 50 26.91 38.55 -24.92
N GLY A 51 26.66 38.06 -26.13
CA GLY A 51 27.72 37.60 -27.04
C GLY A 51 28.71 38.71 -27.42
N LEU A 52 28.23 39.94 -27.59
CA LEU A 52 29.08 41.09 -27.86
C LEU A 52 29.91 41.49 -26.63
N GLU A 53 29.33 41.49 -25.43
CA GLU A 53 30.07 41.74 -24.19
C GLU A 53 31.13 40.67 -23.94
N VAL A 54 30.80 39.40 -24.19
CA VAL A 54 31.75 38.28 -24.10
C VAL A 54 32.85 38.39 -25.16
N ALA A 55 32.54 38.85 -26.38
CA ALA A 55 33.54 39.06 -27.42
C ALA A 55 34.44 40.28 -27.15
N ARG A 56 33.98 41.25 -26.35
CA ARG A 56 34.76 42.39 -25.87
C ARG A 56 35.64 42.04 -24.67
N MET A 57 35.23 41.05 -23.86
CA MET A 57 36.05 40.53 -22.77
C MET A 57 37.31 39.84 -23.31
N GLY A 58 38.43 40.04 -22.62
CA GLY A 58 39.70 39.40 -22.99
C GLY A 58 39.63 37.86 -22.84
N PRO A 59 40.46 37.09 -23.56
CA PRO A 59 40.50 35.63 -23.45
C PRO A 59 40.70 35.13 -22.01
N SER A 60 41.47 35.88 -21.21
CA SER A 60 41.74 35.58 -19.80
C SER A 60 40.52 35.79 -18.88
N GLU A 61 39.68 36.79 -19.17
CA GLU A 61 38.48 37.10 -18.40
C GLU A 61 37.34 36.13 -18.74
N PHE A 62 37.22 35.77 -20.02
CA PHE A 62 36.29 34.72 -20.44
C PHE A 62 36.63 33.38 -19.76
N LEU A 63 37.91 33.00 -19.71
CA LEU A 63 38.36 31.78 -19.05
C LEU A 63 38.10 31.78 -17.54
N SER A 64 38.23 32.93 -16.85
CA SER A 64 37.93 33.02 -15.43
C SER A 64 36.43 32.91 -15.15
N LEU A 65 35.59 33.56 -15.96
CA LEU A 65 34.13 33.51 -15.87
C LEU A 65 33.58 32.11 -16.21
N TRP A 66 34.15 31.46 -17.24
CA TRP A 66 33.81 30.08 -17.59
C TRP A 66 34.19 29.12 -16.47
N ARG A 67 35.37 29.30 -15.86
CA ARG A 67 35.84 28.46 -14.77
C ARG A 67 35.00 28.63 -13.50
N SER A 68 34.59 29.86 -13.14
CA SER A 68 33.68 30.08 -12.01
C SER A 68 32.30 29.47 -12.27
N LEU A 69 31.72 29.73 -13.46
CA LEU A 69 30.39 29.23 -13.82
C LEU A 69 30.35 27.70 -13.91
N HIS A 70 31.42 27.07 -14.40
CA HIS A 70 31.53 25.62 -14.47
C HIS A 70 31.67 24.98 -13.09
N LEU A 71 32.47 25.57 -12.18
CA LEU A 71 32.64 25.06 -10.82
C LEU A 71 31.34 25.18 -10.01
N ASP A 72 30.67 26.33 -10.06
CA ASP A 72 29.39 26.56 -9.35
C ASP A 72 28.31 25.61 -9.86
N LEU A 73 28.21 25.41 -11.18
CA LEU A 73 27.24 24.48 -11.77
C LEU A 73 27.55 23.03 -11.39
N LEU A 74 28.83 22.64 -11.37
CA LEU A 74 29.24 21.30 -10.96
C LEU A 74 28.91 21.05 -9.49
N GLU A 75 29.13 22.03 -8.62
CA GLU A 75 28.81 21.94 -7.19
C GLU A 75 27.30 21.84 -6.95
N ILE A 76 26.49 22.62 -7.66
CA ILE A 76 25.02 22.53 -7.61
C ILE A 76 24.54 21.17 -8.13
N LEU A 77 25.10 20.68 -9.24
CA LEU A 77 24.73 19.39 -9.79
C LEU A 77 25.14 18.23 -8.87
N CYS A 78 26.34 18.27 -8.30
CA CYS A 78 26.83 17.28 -7.33
C CYS A 78 25.98 17.27 -6.06
N SER A 79 25.66 18.44 -5.49
CA SER A 79 24.80 18.52 -4.31
C SER A 79 23.39 18.05 -4.61
N ALA A 80 22.78 18.45 -5.74
CA ALA A 80 21.48 17.96 -6.17
C ALA A 80 21.49 16.43 -6.39
N PHE A 81 22.53 15.90 -7.03
CA PHE A 81 22.71 14.45 -7.24
C PHE A 81 22.81 13.71 -5.92
N ILE A 82 23.60 14.21 -4.96
CA ILE A 82 23.72 13.62 -3.61
C ILE A 82 22.36 13.64 -2.90
N ILE A 83 21.63 14.76 -2.95
CA ILE A 83 20.31 14.87 -2.32
C ILE A 83 19.34 13.85 -2.93
N VAL A 84 19.26 13.77 -4.26
CA VAL A 84 18.39 12.82 -4.96
C VAL A 84 18.81 11.38 -4.67
N PHE A 85 20.11 11.08 -4.65
CA PHE A 85 20.64 9.77 -4.33
C PHE A 85 20.29 9.36 -2.91
N VAL A 86 20.54 10.22 -1.91
CA VAL A 86 20.20 9.99 -0.51
C VAL A 86 18.69 9.83 -0.34
N ALA A 87 17.87 10.68 -0.96
CA ALA A 87 16.43 10.57 -0.92
C ALA A 87 15.96 9.23 -1.52
N THR A 88 16.50 8.83 -2.67
CA THR A 88 16.16 7.56 -3.33
C THR A 88 16.52 6.37 -2.45
N VAL A 89 17.75 6.33 -1.92
CA VAL A 89 18.19 5.29 -1.00
C VAL A 89 17.29 5.27 0.24
N TYR A 90 16.93 6.42 0.80
CA TYR A 90 16.04 6.51 1.94
C TYR A 90 14.65 5.94 1.64
N PHE A 91 14.02 6.34 0.53
CA PHE A 91 12.70 5.83 0.14
C PHE A 91 12.72 4.34 -0.20
N MET A 92 13.79 3.83 -0.82
CA MET A 92 13.95 2.40 -1.10
C MET A 92 14.25 1.57 0.15
N SER A 93 14.95 2.16 1.12
CA SER A 93 15.30 1.49 2.38
C SER A 93 14.17 1.52 3.41
N ARG A 94 13.09 2.28 3.15
CA ARG A 94 11.92 2.28 4.03
C ARG A 94 11.27 0.89 3.98
N PRO A 95 11.15 0.19 5.13
CA PRO A 95 10.43 -1.06 5.18
C PRO A 95 8.99 -0.81 4.74
N ARG A 96 8.47 -1.68 3.86
CA ARG A 96 7.07 -1.62 3.46
C ARG A 96 6.20 -1.94 4.69
N PRO A 97 5.21 -1.10 5.02
CA PRO A 97 4.36 -1.37 6.17
C PRO A 97 3.56 -2.65 5.93
N ILE A 98 3.53 -3.52 6.94
CA ILE A 98 2.72 -4.74 6.96
C ILE A 98 1.53 -4.48 7.87
N TYR A 99 0.34 -4.78 7.38
CA TYR A 99 -0.90 -4.54 8.09
C TYR A 99 -1.56 -5.86 8.45
N LEU A 100 -2.05 -5.97 9.69
CA LEU A 100 -2.97 -7.00 10.09
C LEU A 100 -4.37 -6.59 9.62
N LEU A 101 -4.94 -7.33 8.67
CA LEU A 101 -6.26 -7.02 8.14
C LEU A 101 -7.36 -7.39 9.13
N ASP A 102 -7.31 -8.60 9.70
CA ASP A 102 -8.30 -9.12 10.64
C ASP A 102 -7.70 -10.27 11.46
N TYR A 103 -8.37 -10.66 12.54
CA TYR A 103 -8.06 -11.81 13.37
C TYR A 103 -9.33 -12.53 13.83
N ALA A 104 -9.23 -13.84 14.00
CA ALA A 104 -10.30 -14.66 14.55
C ALA A 104 -9.75 -15.64 15.58
N CYS A 105 -10.54 -15.87 16.63
CA CYS A 105 -10.23 -16.82 17.68
C CYS A 105 -11.39 -17.79 17.83
N PHE A 106 -11.09 -19.08 17.96
CA PHE A 106 -12.09 -20.06 18.31
C PHE A 106 -12.59 -19.83 19.74
N LYS A 107 -13.91 -19.70 19.89
CA LYS A 107 -14.56 -19.68 21.20
C LYS A 107 -15.13 -21.07 21.48
N PRO A 108 -14.60 -21.81 22.47
CA PRO A 108 -15.14 -23.13 22.81
C PRO A 108 -16.58 -23.04 23.36
N PRO A 109 -17.38 -24.10 23.19
CA PRO A 109 -18.72 -24.16 23.76
C PRO A 109 -18.68 -24.25 25.29
N MET A 110 -19.78 -23.90 25.95
CA MET A 110 -19.89 -23.93 27.41
C MET A 110 -19.64 -25.31 28.02
N SER A 111 -19.82 -26.39 27.26
CA SER A 111 -19.50 -27.76 27.68
C SER A 111 -18.01 -27.98 27.92
N CYS A 112 -17.13 -27.14 27.38
CA CYS A 112 -15.68 -27.22 27.59
C CYS A 112 -15.21 -26.44 28.83
N ARG A 113 -16.10 -25.65 29.45
CA ARG A 113 -15.78 -24.81 30.61
C ARG A 113 -15.49 -25.66 31.84
N VAL A 114 -14.45 -25.28 32.58
CA VAL A 114 -14.07 -25.92 33.84
C VAL A 114 -13.94 -24.84 34.93
N PRO A 115 -14.98 -24.67 35.77
CA PRO A 115 -14.93 -23.84 36.95
C PRO A 115 -13.87 -24.32 37.95
N PHE A 116 -13.45 -23.46 38.87
CA PHE A 116 -12.44 -23.81 39.87
C PHE A 116 -12.89 -24.97 40.77
N SER A 117 -14.18 -25.02 41.14
CA SER A 117 -14.73 -26.13 41.93
C SER A 117 -14.57 -27.47 41.22
N THR A 118 -14.95 -27.55 39.95
CA THR A 118 -14.83 -28.75 39.13
C THR A 118 -13.36 -29.15 38.97
N PHE A 119 -12.48 -28.18 38.69
CA PHE A 119 -11.04 -28.46 38.60
C PHE A 119 -10.51 -29.05 39.90
N MET A 120 -10.82 -28.44 41.04
CA MET A 120 -10.35 -28.88 42.36
C MET A 120 -10.91 -30.25 42.76
N GLU A 121 -12.17 -30.54 42.43
CA GLU A 121 -12.78 -31.86 42.61
C GLU A 121 -12.07 -32.92 41.75
N HIS A 122 -11.85 -32.65 40.47
CA HIS A 122 -11.14 -33.55 39.58
C HIS A 122 -9.70 -33.79 40.06
N THR A 123 -8.98 -32.74 40.47
CA THR A 123 -7.63 -32.87 41.05
C THR A 123 -7.66 -33.76 42.30
N ARG A 124 -8.67 -33.66 43.16
CA ARG A 124 -8.80 -34.52 44.35
C ARG A 124 -9.02 -36.00 43.98
N LEU A 125 -9.74 -36.26 42.90
CA LEU A 125 -10.01 -37.62 42.41
C LEU A 125 -8.82 -38.24 41.67
N ILE A 126 -8.01 -37.42 40.99
CA ILE A 126 -6.88 -37.86 40.17
C ILE A 126 -5.57 -37.91 40.99
N CYS A 127 -5.34 -36.94 41.88
CA CYS A 127 -4.14 -36.89 42.71
C CYS A 127 -4.37 -37.56 44.06
N SER A 128 -3.70 -38.68 44.29
CA SER A 128 -3.74 -39.42 45.56
C SER A 128 -2.97 -38.73 46.70
N ASP A 129 -2.05 -37.82 46.37
CA ASP A 129 -1.14 -37.17 47.32
C ASP A 129 -1.58 -35.73 47.65
N GLU A 130 -1.62 -35.42 48.95
CA GLU A 130 -2.04 -34.11 49.47
C GLU A 130 -1.10 -32.98 49.03
N LYS A 131 0.21 -33.22 48.93
CA LYS A 131 1.17 -32.17 48.52
C LYS A 131 0.93 -31.76 47.07
N SER A 132 0.63 -32.73 46.21
CA SER A 132 0.31 -32.52 44.79
C SER A 132 -1.00 -31.76 44.61
N TYR A 133 -2.03 -32.10 45.39
CA TYR A 133 -3.29 -31.35 45.44
C TYR A 133 -3.06 -29.88 45.85
N GLN A 134 -2.36 -29.65 46.97
CA GLN A 134 -2.05 -28.29 47.45
C GLN A 134 -1.17 -27.50 46.48
N PHE A 135 -0.29 -28.19 45.74
CA PHE A 135 0.51 -27.56 44.70
C PHE A 135 -0.36 -27.08 43.53
N GLN A 136 -1.26 -27.92 43.01
CA GLN A 136 -2.18 -27.51 41.95
C GLN A 136 -3.14 -26.41 42.39
N ALA A 137 -3.63 -26.46 43.64
CA ALA A 137 -4.48 -25.40 44.21
C ALA A 137 -3.76 -24.04 44.17
N ARG A 138 -2.51 -23.98 44.66
CA ARG A 138 -1.69 -22.76 44.63
C ARG A 138 -1.38 -22.28 43.21
N ILE A 139 -1.21 -23.20 42.26
CA ILE A 139 -1.06 -22.83 40.84
C ILE A 139 -2.34 -22.19 40.34
N LEU A 140 -3.50 -22.82 40.57
CA LEU A 140 -4.78 -22.31 40.11
C LEU A 140 -5.01 -20.89 40.63
N GLU A 141 -4.83 -20.66 41.93
CA GLU A 141 -4.99 -19.36 42.59
C GLU A 141 -4.06 -18.26 42.04
N ARG A 142 -2.89 -18.63 41.52
CA ARG A 142 -1.86 -17.68 41.05
C ARG A 142 -1.73 -17.59 39.54
N SER A 143 -2.43 -18.43 38.79
CA SER A 143 -2.33 -18.56 37.34
C SER A 143 -2.97 -17.40 36.56
N GLY A 144 -3.84 -16.61 37.21
CA GLY A 144 -4.65 -15.60 36.54
C GLY A 144 -5.77 -16.17 35.67
N LEU A 145 -6.03 -17.48 35.76
CA LEU A 145 -7.19 -18.11 35.12
C LEU A 145 -8.49 -17.63 35.79
N GLY A 146 -9.58 -17.67 35.04
CA GLY A 146 -10.93 -17.32 35.52
C GLY A 146 -11.88 -18.51 35.48
N GLU A 147 -13.08 -18.32 36.03
CA GLU A 147 -14.13 -19.35 36.09
C GLU A 147 -14.66 -19.79 34.71
N GLU A 148 -14.36 -19.03 33.65
CA GLU A 148 -14.74 -19.32 32.26
C GLU A 148 -13.65 -20.09 31.48
N THR A 149 -12.57 -20.51 32.15
CA THR A 149 -11.47 -21.25 31.52
C THR A 149 -12.00 -22.57 30.95
N CYS A 150 -11.57 -22.91 29.74
CA CYS A 150 -12.00 -24.13 29.05
C CYS A 150 -10.85 -25.10 28.89
N LEU A 151 -11.14 -26.40 28.96
CA LEU A 151 -10.19 -27.48 28.70
C LEU A 151 -10.63 -28.35 27.50
N PRO A 152 -9.66 -29.00 26.82
CA PRO A 152 -9.93 -29.98 25.78
C PRO A 152 -10.89 -31.07 26.23
N PRO A 153 -11.77 -31.61 25.36
CA PRO A 153 -12.69 -32.70 25.71
C PRO A 153 -12.02 -33.90 26.40
N ALA A 154 -10.79 -34.24 26.00
CA ALA A 154 -10.02 -35.34 26.60
C ALA A 154 -9.69 -35.15 28.09
N ASN A 155 -9.72 -33.91 28.59
CA ASN A 155 -9.42 -33.57 29.99
C ASN A 155 -10.66 -33.59 30.89
N HIS A 156 -11.86 -33.74 30.32
CA HIS A 156 -13.11 -33.80 31.09
C HIS A 156 -13.41 -35.21 31.64
N TYR A 157 -12.70 -36.24 31.16
CA TYR A 157 -12.80 -37.60 31.69
C TYR A 157 -12.06 -37.75 33.03
N ILE A 158 -12.52 -38.67 33.88
CA ILE A 158 -11.85 -39.04 35.14
C ILE A 158 -11.55 -40.55 35.10
N PRO A 159 -10.27 -40.98 35.01
CA PRO A 159 -9.09 -40.15 34.78
C PRO A 159 -9.08 -39.53 33.36
N PRO A 160 -8.32 -38.45 33.12
CA PRO A 160 -8.18 -37.85 31.80
C PRO A 160 -7.68 -38.87 30.77
N SER A 161 -8.18 -38.78 29.53
CA SER A 161 -7.85 -39.70 28.45
C SER A 161 -7.13 -38.99 27.29
N PRO A 162 -5.99 -38.32 27.52
CA PRO A 162 -5.32 -37.59 26.47
C PRO A 162 -4.79 -38.60 25.45
N ASN A 163 -5.05 -38.38 24.16
CA ASN A 163 -4.49 -39.20 23.08
C ASN A 163 -4.32 -38.39 21.79
N MET A 164 -3.49 -38.88 20.87
CA MET A 164 -3.18 -38.17 19.62
C MET A 164 -4.40 -37.95 18.73
N GLU A 165 -5.36 -38.89 18.73
CA GLU A 165 -6.59 -38.77 17.95
C GLU A 165 -7.45 -37.60 18.46
N ALA A 166 -7.66 -37.53 19.77
CA ALA A 166 -8.39 -36.45 20.43
C ALA A 166 -7.70 -35.09 20.23
N SER A 167 -6.38 -35.01 20.38
CA SER A 167 -5.64 -33.77 20.12
C SER A 167 -5.74 -33.33 18.65
N ARG A 168 -5.74 -34.28 17.70
CA ARG A 168 -5.92 -33.96 16.28
C ARG A 168 -7.35 -33.48 16.00
N ALA A 169 -8.36 -34.11 16.60
CA ALA A 169 -9.75 -33.72 16.45
C ALA A 169 -10.00 -32.31 16.99
N GLU A 170 -9.45 -31.99 18.17
CA GLU A 170 -9.50 -30.66 18.75
C GLU A 170 -8.77 -29.63 17.87
N ALA A 171 -7.52 -29.90 17.47
CA ALA A 171 -6.77 -28.99 16.61
C ALA A 171 -7.51 -28.71 15.30
N LYS A 172 -8.12 -29.73 14.69
CA LYS A 172 -8.96 -29.57 13.51
C LYS A 172 -10.12 -28.62 13.79
N LEU A 173 -10.88 -28.87 14.86
CA LEU A 173 -12.01 -28.04 15.24
C LEU A 173 -11.59 -26.57 15.45
N VAL A 174 -10.57 -26.35 16.26
CA VAL A 174 -10.10 -25.00 16.64
C VAL A 174 -9.56 -24.23 15.44
N ILE A 175 -8.66 -24.84 14.66
CA ILE A 175 -8.00 -24.18 13.54
C ILE A 175 -9.01 -23.88 12.43
N PHE A 176 -9.81 -24.87 12.00
CA PHE A 176 -10.75 -24.64 10.90
C PHE A 176 -11.85 -23.67 11.29
N SER A 177 -12.39 -23.73 12.51
CA SER A 177 -13.40 -22.75 12.93
C SER A 177 -12.85 -21.31 12.92
N ALA A 178 -11.62 -21.10 13.39
CA ALA A 178 -11.01 -19.78 13.38
C ALA A 178 -10.70 -19.29 11.95
N VAL A 179 -10.22 -20.17 11.07
CA VAL A 179 -9.95 -19.85 9.67
C VAL A 179 -11.24 -19.54 8.91
N ASP A 180 -12.29 -20.34 9.08
CA ASP A 180 -13.59 -20.14 8.46
C ASP A 180 -14.20 -18.79 8.88
N ASP A 181 -14.15 -18.46 10.17
CA ASP A 181 -14.58 -17.16 10.70
C ASP A 181 -13.79 -15.99 10.11
N LEU A 182 -12.46 -16.13 10.01
CA LEU A 182 -11.59 -15.09 9.44
C LEU A 182 -11.88 -14.84 7.96
N LEU A 183 -12.05 -15.90 7.17
CA LEU A 183 -12.37 -15.81 5.75
C LEU A 183 -13.77 -15.23 5.53
N ALA A 184 -14.73 -15.60 6.37
CA ALA A 184 -16.09 -15.06 6.32
C ALA A 184 -16.13 -13.55 6.60
N ARG A 185 -15.34 -13.05 7.57
CA ARG A 185 -15.28 -11.62 7.91
C ARG A 185 -14.53 -10.78 6.89
N THR A 186 -13.41 -11.30 6.39
CA THR A 186 -12.57 -10.58 5.42
C THR A 186 -13.07 -10.68 3.99
N GLY A 187 -13.84 -11.72 3.64
CA GLY A 187 -14.26 -12.01 2.27
C GLY A 187 -13.11 -12.47 1.35
N ILE A 188 -11.91 -12.70 1.90
CA ILE A 188 -10.76 -13.20 1.16
C ILE A 188 -11.03 -14.63 0.72
N LYS A 189 -10.74 -14.95 -0.53
CA LYS A 189 -10.87 -16.32 -1.01
C LYS A 189 -9.60 -17.08 -0.62
N PRO A 190 -9.68 -18.36 -0.22
CA PRO A 190 -8.49 -19.15 0.12
C PRO A 190 -7.39 -19.15 -0.95
N LYS A 191 -7.80 -19.07 -2.22
CA LYS A 191 -6.90 -19.01 -3.39
C LYS A 191 -6.12 -17.69 -3.53
N ASP A 192 -6.52 -16.65 -2.82
CA ASP A 192 -5.84 -15.33 -2.81
C ASP A 192 -4.80 -15.26 -1.67
N ILE A 193 -4.60 -16.34 -0.91
CA ILE A 193 -3.61 -16.44 0.18
C ILE A 193 -2.35 -17.13 -0.34
N ASP A 194 -1.23 -16.39 -0.37
CA ASP A 194 0.04 -16.91 -0.89
C ASP A 194 0.81 -17.78 0.12
N ILE A 195 0.70 -17.45 1.42
CA ILE A 195 1.52 -18.05 2.48
C ILE A 195 0.63 -18.36 3.68
N LEU A 196 0.71 -19.61 4.15
CA LEU A 196 0.13 -20.06 5.41
C LEU A 196 1.24 -20.46 6.39
N VAL A 197 1.28 -19.81 7.55
CA VAL A 197 2.20 -20.15 8.64
C VAL A 197 1.39 -20.80 9.75
N VAL A 198 1.73 -22.04 10.11
CA VAL A 198 1.10 -22.79 11.20
C VAL A 198 2.12 -23.06 12.28
N ILE A 199 1.81 -22.66 13.52
CA ILE A 199 2.60 -22.97 14.70
C ILE A 199 1.78 -23.93 15.56
N ALA A 200 2.29 -25.12 15.79
CA ALA A 200 1.67 -26.14 16.63
C ALA A 200 2.72 -26.77 17.54
N ALA A 201 2.33 -27.05 18.78
CA ALA A 201 3.14 -27.79 19.74
C ALA A 201 2.31 -28.95 20.29
N SER A 202 2.84 -30.17 20.20
CA SER A 202 2.24 -31.36 20.80
C SER A 202 3.34 -32.26 21.34
N SER A 203 3.23 -32.68 22.59
CA SER A 203 4.17 -33.67 23.15
C SER A 203 3.82 -35.07 22.63
N PRO A 204 4.81 -35.85 22.15
CA PRO A 204 4.58 -37.24 21.81
C PRO A 204 4.18 -38.00 23.07
N GLN A 205 3.03 -38.67 23.03
CA GLN A 205 2.66 -39.60 24.08
C GLN A 205 3.42 -40.90 23.87
N HIS A 206 3.98 -41.44 24.94
CA HIS A 206 4.62 -42.74 24.91
C HIS A 206 3.54 -43.79 24.64
N LEU A 207 3.57 -44.41 23.45
CA LEU A 207 2.71 -45.53 23.12
C LEU A 207 3.07 -46.68 24.08
N PRO A 208 2.12 -47.27 24.82
CA PRO A 208 2.43 -48.49 25.57
C PRO A 208 2.91 -49.55 24.57
N SER A 209 4.03 -50.20 24.88
CA SER A 209 4.61 -51.28 24.09
C SER A 209 3.53 -52.32 23.80
N PRO A 210 3.37 -52.79 22.56
CA PRO A 210 2.55 -53.98 22.32
C PRO A 210 3.20 -55.15 23.07
N LEU A 211 2.39 -55.85 23.86
CA LEU A 211 2.75 -57.08 24.57
C LEU A 211 3.22 -58.17 23.59
#